data_AF-A0AAN7Z6A3-F1
#
_entry.id   AF-A0AAN7Z6A3-F1
#
_cell.length_a   1.000
_cell.length_b   1.000
_cell.length_c   1.000
_cell.angle_alpha   90.00
_cell.angle_beta   90.00
_cell.angle_gamma   90.00
#
_symmetry.space_group_name_H-M   'P 1'
#
loop_
_entity.id
_entity.type
_entity.pdbx_description
1 polymer ?
#
loop_
_entity_poly.entity_id
_entity_poly.type
_entity_poly.pdbx_seq_one_letter_code
_entity_poly.pdbx_strand_id
1 'polypeptide(L)'
;MPFQFTLPTTSAFSFSSSFTSESHPSLPLNASTHRGVVRDALKKYKRLPPSSQGQNLPSIISNINAYLPYALAIDAGLSRASLQGEEINVVLTSTPVIEWRPTISDNAVPGREAPRVRIQSLEYDIFFALSTLGYAYTLRARASLHPLYVTSGAPISPQDRTTAITTATKHLLDAASVHGYLARRAEVLSTASPCADIAQSTVRAMASLALAEATLLAVLKDDPYPAVVAQDRNDNDREWMYKAPEIPKVRAHLFARLCLAAADHAAQASSLCQAVRGGKGSSKLNDDLLRYLGDFRKTSRAKACRFFGIDAELSGQTGNALGWLRCGLQELGIEPKEEKKGLSLSRMKKDWSEKREDKKIERGTNWGSDAGKLEETRVIEMLETKWTKVNDTVSFPVILYPVPYNIANSVQILTQTIPPIATLLSSLPSGRDIHSIKPYQVPELPKQTLESMRVVPDRADDYGEQPSSDDEERTAVGTPGGAFPGTSENYRSESTRSYY
;
A
#
# COMPACT_ATOMS: atom_id res chain seq x y z
N MET A 1 7.23 3.84 0.99
CA MET A 1 6.04 4.49 0.37
C MET A 1 4.92 3.47 0.29
N PRO A 2 3.76 3.66 0.95
CA PRO A 2 2.69 2.65 0.99
C PRO A 2 2.08 2.35 -0.39
N PHE A 3 1.58 1.12 -0.58
CA PHE A 3 0.93 0.69 -1.82
C PHE A 3 -0.29 1.57 -2.17
N GLN A 4 -0.49 1.84 -3.45
CA GLN A 4 -1.63 2.63 -3.93
C GLN A 4 -2.80 1.71 -4.30
N PHE A 5 -3.63 1.37 -3.32
CA PHE A 5 -4.86 0.64 -3.57
C PHE A 5 -5.86 1.44 -4.42
N THR A 6 -6.64 0.73 -5.23
CA THR A 6 -7.87 1.27 -5.82
C THR A 6 -9.02 0.87 -4.90
N LEU A 7 -9.91 1.80 -4.56
CA LEU A 7 -11.08 1.45 -3.75
C LEU A 7 -12.13 0.74 -4.62
N PRO A 8 -12.68 -0.40 -4.18
CA PRO A 8 -13.72 -1.11 -4.92
C PRO A 8 -15.04 -0.32 -4.92
N THR A 9 -15.91 -0.66 -5.88
CA THR A 9 -17.29 -0.11 -5.97
C THR A 9 -18.31 -1.23 -5.82
N THR A 10 -19.48 -0.94 -5.26
CA THR A 10 -20.58 -1.91 -5.12
C THR A 10 -21.86 -1.50 -5.84
N SER A 11 -22.74 -2.46 -6.10
CA SER A 11 -24.10 -2.27 -6.62
C SER A 11 -25.03 -1.72 -5.55
N ALA A 12 -26.22 -1.31 -6.00
CA ALA A 12 -27.36 -1.14 -5.10
C ALA A 12 -27.72 -2.50 -4.46
N PHE A 13 -28.24 -2.47 -3.24
CA PHE A 13 -28.79 -3.63 -2.55
C PHE A 13 -29.77 -3.13 -1.48
N SER A 14 -30.95 -3.76 -1.41
CA SER A 14 -31.97 -3.53 -0.39
C SER A 14 -31.90 -4.69 0.60
N PHE A 15 -31.56 -4.44 1.86
CA PHE A 15 -31.56 -5.48 2.89
C PHE A 15 -32.98 -5.98 3.15
N SER A 16 -34.00 -5.13 3.06
CA SER A 16 -35.38 -5.55 3.33
C SER A 16 -35.90 -6.56 2.29
N SER A 17 -35.26 -6.70 1.12
CA SER A 17 -35.62 -7.75 0.15
C SER A 17 -35.20 -9.16 0.59
N SER A 18 -34.24 -9.26 1.52
CA SER A 18 -33.63 -10.54 1.93
C SER A 18 -33.65 -10.77 3.43
N PHE A 19 -33.85 -9.73 4.23
CA PHE A 19 -33.80 -9.78 5.68
C PHE A 19 -35.00 -9.05 6.28
N THR A 20 -35.59 -9.64 7.31
CA THR A 20 -36.64 -9.02 8.12
C THR A 20 -36.31 -9.18 9.59
N SER A 21 -36.83 -8.30 10.45
CA SER A 21 -36.68 -8.42 11.89
C SER A 21 -37.99 -8.06 12.58
N GLU A 22 -38.51 -8.98 13.39
CA GLU A 22 -39.70 -8.71 14.21
C GLU A 22 -39.35 -7.81 15.41
N SER A 23 -38.17 -8.03 15.99
CA SER A 23 -37.68 -7.25 17.14
C SER A 23 -37.30 -5.82 16.78
N HIS A 24 -36.72 -5.62 15.58
CA HIS A 24 -36.17 -4.34 15.13
C HIS A 24 -36.53 -4.10 13.66
N PRO A 25 -37.82 -3.86 13.33
CA PRO A 25 -38.30 -3.79 11.95
C PRO A 25 -37.58 -2.75 11.08
N SER A 26 -37.04 -1.69 11.68
CA SER A 26 -36.28 -0.65 10.96
C SER A 26 -34.81 -0.99 10.68
N LEU A 27 -34.27 -2.09 11.23
CA LEU A 27 -32.86 -2.43 11.06
C LEU A 27 -32.45 -2.69 9.59
N PRO A 28 -33.17 -3.51 8.80
CA PRO A 28 -32.83 -3.74 7.39
C PRO A 28 -32.83 -2.44 6.57
N LEU A 29 -33.86 -1.60 6.69
CA LEU A 29 -33.94 -0.33 5.96
C LEU A 29 -32.80 0.63 6.31
N ASN A 30 -32.41 0.71 7.58
CA ASN A 30 -31.27 1.53 7.99
C ASN A 30 -29.95 0.99 7.42
N ALA A 31 -29.77 -0.33 7.40
CA ALA A 31 -28.61 -0.95 6.75
C ALA A 31 -28.57 -0.61 5.24
N SER A 32 -29.71 -0.67 4.53
CA SER A 32 -29.81 -0.25 3.12
C SER A 32 -29.42 1.21 2.93
N THR A 33 -29.93 2.09 3.80
CA THR A 33 -29.66 3.53 3.77
C THR A 33 -28.16 3.81 3.92
N HIS A 34 -27.53 3.25 4.96
CA HIS A 34 -26.11 3.45 5.21
C HIS A 34 -25.21 2.80 4.15
N ARG A 35 -25.58 1.62 3.63
CA ARG A 35 -24.87 0.98 2.51
C ARG A 35 -24.97 1.82 1.24
N GLY A 36 -26.12 2.42 0.97
CA GLY A 36 -26.33 3.36 -0.13
C GLY A 36 -25.38 4.56 -0.06
N VAL A 37 -25.21 5.14 1.13
CA VAL A 37 -24.24 6.23 1.36
C VAL A 37 -22.81 5.77 1.05
N VAL A 38 -22.41 4.58 1.50
CA VAL A 38 -21.08 4.01 1.18
C VAL A 38 -20.91 3.84 -0.32
N ARG A 39 -21.89 3.25 -1.00
CA ARG A 39 -21.90 3.07 -2.46
C ARG A 39 -21.68 4.39 -3.19
N ASP A 40 -22.47 5.41 -2.84
CA ASP A 40 -22.44 6.70 -3.53
C ASP A 40 -21.13 7.45 -3.25
N ALA A 41 -20.60 7.34 -2.03
CA ALA A 41 -19.32 7.92 -1.67
C ALA A 41 -18.16 7.24 -2.43
N LEU A 42 -18.16 5.91 -2.56
CA LEU A 42 -17.15 5.18 -3.34
C LEU A 42 -17.22 5.51 -4.83
N LYS A 43 -18.43 5.62 -5.41
CA LYS A 43 -18.62 6.06 -6.79
C LYS A 43 -18.11 7.48 -7.01
N LYS A 44 -18.46 8.41 -6.11
CA LYS A 44 -17.98 9.79 -6.17
C LYS A 44 -16.45 9.83 -6.09
N TYR A 45 -15.86 9.10 -5.15
CA TYR A 45 -14.41 9.01 -4.97
C TYR A 45 -13.69 8.52 -6.23
N LYS A 46 -14.20 7.45 -6.87
CA LYS A 46 -13.65 6.90 -8.12
C LYS A 46 -13.62 7.95 -9.24
N ARG A 47 -14.62 8.83 -9.31
CA ARG A 47 -14.73 9.89 -10.32
C ARG A 47 -13.88 11.13 -10.02
N LEU A 48 -13.33 11.25 -8.81
CA LEU A 48 -12.48 12.39 -8.44
C LEU A 48 -11.14 12.33 -9.18
N PRO A 49 -10.59 13.50 -9.57
CA PRO A 49 -9.22 13.55 -10.06
C PRO A 49 -8.26 13.08 -8.95
N PRO A 50 -7.16 12.38 -9.30
CA PRO A 50 -6.23 11.81 -8.33
C PRO A 50 -5.73 12.79 -7.25
N SER A 51 -5.52 14.06 -7.61
CA SER A 51 -5.08 15.12 -6.68
C SER A 51 -6.09 15.41 -5.56
N SER A 52 -7.38 15.18 -5.79
CA SER A 52 -8.45 15.44 -4.82
C SER A 52 -8.84 14.21 -4.00
N GLN A 53 -8.43 13.01 -4.43
CA GLN A 53 -8.79 11.76 -3.76
C GLN A 53 -8.32 11.71 -2.31
N GLY A 54 -7.07 12.09 -2.03
CA GLY A 54 -6.50 12.06 -0.68
C GLY A 54 -7.28 12.87 0.37
N GLN A 55 -7.86 14.00 -0.03
CA GLN A 55 -8.66 14.86 0.84
C GLN A 55 -10.05 14.28 1.16
N ASN A 56 -10.56 13.38 0.32
CA ASN A 56 -11.90 12.80 0.46
C ASN A 56 -11.91 11.45 1.20
N LEU A 57 -10.75 10.84 1.43
CA LEU A 57 -10.61 9.57 2.18
C LEU A 57 -11.24 9.59 3.59
N PRO A 58 -11.15 10.67 4.40
CA PRO A 58 -11.80 10.69 5.71
C PRO A 58 -13.31 10.48 5.64
N SER A 59 -13.98 11.01 4.61
CA SER A 59 -15.41 10.82 4.42
C SER A 59 -15.74 9.36 4.09
N ILE A 60 -14.91 8.69 3.28
CA ILE A 60 -15.08 7.26 2.98
C ILE A 60 -14.95 6.42 4.25
N ILE A 61 -13.90 6.66 5.04
CA ILE A 61 -13.67 5.96 6.31
C ILE A 61 -14.86 6.16 7.25
N SER A 62 -15.34 7.41 7.39
CA SER A 62 -16.51 7.73 8.22
C SER A 62 -17.77 7.00 7.77
N ASN A 63 -18.05 6.98 6.46
CA ASN A 63 -19.25 6.35 5.91
C ASN A 63 -19.22 4.82 6.09
N ILE A 64 -18.04 4.18 5.92
CA ILE A 64 -17.91 2.74 6.16
C ILE A 64 -18.07 2.42 7.64
N ASN A 65 -17.46 3.19 8.54
CA ASN A 65 -17.63 3.01 9.99
C ASN A 65 -19.06 3.27 10.47
N ALA A 66 -19.81 4.13 9.78
CA ALA A 66 -21.23 4.35 10.06
C ALA A 66 -22.10 3.18 9.57
N TYR A 67 -21.69 2.49 8.50
CA TYR A 67 -22.42 1.36 7.93
C TYR A 67 -22.17 0.03 8.66
N LEU A 68 -20.91 -0.27 8.99
CA LEU A 68 -20.51 -1.55 9.60
C LEU A 68 -21.36 -1.99 10.80
N PRO A 69 -21.71 -1.12 11.78
CA PRO A 69 -22.56 -1.49 12.90
C PRO A 69 -23.91 -2.09 12.51
N TYR A 70 -24.55 -1.58 11.45
CA TYR A 70 -25.83 -2.08 10.98
C TYR A 70 -25.69 -3.45 10.33
N ALA A 71 -24.68 -3.65 9.49
CA ALA A 71 -24.41 -4.95 8.87
C ALA A 71 -24.07 -6.02 9.92
N LEU A 72 -23.27 -5.65 10.92
CA LEU A 72 -22.90 -6.53 12.03
C LEU A 72 -24.08 -6.84 12.95
N ALA A 73 -25.03 -5.92 13.12
CA ALA A 73 -26.25 -6.20 13.88
C ALA A 73 -27.18 -7.18 13.18
N ILE A 74 -27.28 -7.10 11.85
CA ILE A 74 -28.01 -8.09 11.05
C ILE A 74 -27.34 -9.47 11.19
N ASP A 75 -26.00 -9.53 11.07
CA ASP A 75 -25.21 -10.75 11.22
C ASP A 75 -25.36 -11.40 12.60
N ALA A 76 -25.29 -10.59 13.68
CA ALA A 76 -25.53 -11.05 15.03
C ALA A 76 -26.96 -11.59 15.21
N GLY A 77 -27.96 -10.92 14.65
CA GLY A 77 -29.35 -11.36 14.74
C GLY A 77 -29.64 -12.66 13.98
N LEU A 78 -28.97 -12.88 12.84
CA LEU A 78 -29.01 -14.16 12.12
C LEU A 78 -28.37 -15.30 12.93
N SER A 79 -27.35 -14.97 13.71
CA SER A 79 -26.62 -15.92 14.57
C SER A 79 -27.26 -16.11 15.95
N ARG A 80 -28.37 -15.42 16.25
CA ARG A 80 -28.99 -15.35 17.59
C ARG A 80 -28.02 -14.92 18.69
N ALA A 81 -27.04 -14.10 18.32
CA ALA A 81 -26.10 -13.50 19.27
C ALA A 81 -26.75 -12.26 19.90
N SER A 82 -26.55 -12.08 21.21
CA SER A 82 -26.97 -10.86 21.88
C SER A 82 -25.99 -9.73 21.58
N LEU A 83 -26.52 -8.54 21.27
CA LEU A 83 -25.75 -7.31 21.14
C LEU A 83 -26.14 -6.36 22.25
N GLN A 84 -25.16 -5.89 23.03
CA GLN A 84 -25.40 -4.95 24.15
C GLN A 84 -26.46 -5.45 25.16
N GLY A 85 -26.60 -6.77 25.32
CA GLY A 85 -27.61 -7.39 26.19
C GLY A 85 -29.02 -7.45 25.60
N GLU A 86 -29.21 -7.01 24.34
CA GLU A 86 -30.45 -7.14 23.59
C GLU A 86 -30.38 -8.34 22.64
N GLU A 87 -31.51 -9.01 22.45
CA GLU A 87 -31.65 -10.08 21.47
C GLU A 87 -32.29 -9.50 20.21
N ILE A 88 -31.53 -9.52 19.10
CA ILE A 88 -32.03 -9.10 17.79
C ILE A 88 -32.45 -10.37 17.06
N ASN A 89 -33.73 -10.47 16.69
CA ASN A 89 -34.23 -11.57 15.87
C ASN A 89 -34.28 -11.14 14.40
N VAL A 90 -33.39 -11.69 13.58
CA VAL A 90 -33.37 -11.45 12.13
C VAL A 90 -33.65 -12.75 11.39
N VAL A 91 -34.55 -12.68 10.42
CA VAL A 91 -34.94 -13.80 9.56
C VAL A 91 -34.49 -13.53 8.12
N LEU A 92 -33.79 -14.50 7.53
CA LEU A 92 -33.46 -14.53 6.12
C LEU A 92 -34.70 -14.95 5.31
N THR A 93 -35.25 -14.03 4.52
CA THR A 93 -36.47 -14.26 3.70
C THR A 93 -36.14 -14.68 2.27
N SER A 94 -35.00 -14.23 1.74
CA SER A 94 -34.52 -14.60 0.42
C SER A 94 -32.99 -14.58 0.39
N THR A 95 -32.38 -15.34 -0.52
CA THR A 95 -30.92 -15.31 -0.70
C THR A 95 -30.48 -13.92 -1.18
N PRO A 96 -29.60 -13.22 -0.45
CA PRO A 96 -29.14 -11.90 -0.85
C PRO A 96 -28.37 -12.01 -2.17
N VAL A 97 -28.45 -10.98 -3.00
CA VAL A 97 -27.70 -10.88 -4.24
C VAL A 97 -27.00 -9.54 -4.24
N ILE A 98 -25.71 -9.58 -3.93
CA ILE A 98 -24.89 -8.38 -3.81
C ILE A 98 -23.77 -8.46 -4.84
N GLU A 99 -23.46 -7.35 -5.49
CA GLU A 99 -22.39 -7.30 -6.46
C GLU A 99 -21.40 -6.18 -6.14
N TRP A 100 -20.13 -6.43 -6.40
CA TRP A 100 -19.09 -5.41 -6.26
C TRP A 100 -17.91 -5.70 -7.20
N ARG A 101 -17.04 -4.71 -7.42
CA ARG A 101 -15.89 -4.83 -8.33
C ARG A 101 -14.59 -5.06 -7.53
N PRO A 102 -13.97 -6.24 -7.65
CA PRO A 102 -12.62 -6.51 -7.14
C PRO A 102 -11.59 -5.54 -7.71
N THR A 103 -10.55 -5.26 -6.92
CA THR A 103 -9.52 -4.25 -7.24
C THR A 103 -8.09 -4.75 -7.07
N ILE A 104 -7.88 -5.80 -6.28
CA ILE A 104 -6.58 -6.46 -6.18
C ILE A 104 -6.54 -7.80 -6.92
N SER A 105 -7.70 -8.33 -7.31
CA SER A 105 -7.82 -9.41 -8.28
C SER A 105 -7.29 -8.98 -9.66
N ASP A 106 -6.77 -9.95 -10.40
CA ASP A 106 -6.27 -9.73 -11.75
C ASP A 106 -7.42 -9.47 -12.73
N ASN A 107 -7.15 -8.60 -13.71
CA ASN A 107 -8.07 -8.33 -14.80
C ASN A 107 -7.64 -9.15 -16.01
N ALA A 108 -8.51 -10.05 -16.46
CA ALA A 108 -8.24 -10.86 -17.65
C ALA A 108 -8.01 -10.02 -18.92
N VAL A 109 -8.48 -8.76 -18.94
CA VAL A 109 -8.35 -7.83 -20.06
C VAL A 109 -7.69 -6.53 -19.59
N PRO A 110 -6.45 -6.23 -20.03
CA PRO A 110 -5.80 -4.96 -19.76
C PRO A 110 -6.64 -3.76 -20.24
N GLY A 111 -6.75 -2.73 -19.42
CA GLY A 111 -7.50 -1.51 -19.75
C GLY A 111 -9.02 -1.59 -19.62
N ARG A 112 -9.57 -2.76 -19.25
CA ARG A 112 -11.00 -2.91 -18.94
C ARG A 112 -11.19 -3.10 -17.43
N GLU A 113 -12.28 -2.55 -16.90
CA GLU A 113 -12.63 -2.77 -15.49
C GLU A 113 -12.91 -4.24 -15.19
N ALA A 114 -12.57 -4.66 -13.97
CA ALA A 114 -12.88 -5.97 -13.44
C ALA A 114 -14.39 -6.24 -13.56
N PRO A 115 -14.79 -7.46 -13.98
CA PRO A 115 -16.19 -7.86 -13.86
C PRO A 115 -16.61 -7.82 -12.38
N ARG A 116 -17.89 -7.53 -12.13
CA ARG A 116 -18.42 -7.63 -10.78
C ARG A 116 -18.40 -9.08 -10.32
N VAL A 117 -18.00 -9.29 -9.07
CA VAL A 117 -18.24 -10.55 -8.38
C VAL A 117 -19.63 -10.47 -7.75
N ARG A 118 -20.42 -11.54 -7.93
CA ARG A 118 -21.73 -11.70 -7.31
C ARG A 118 -21.58 -12.58 -6.08
N ILE A 119 -22.03 -12.08 -4.93
CA ILE A 119 -22.00 -12.78 -3.64
C ILE A 119 -23.42 -12.99 -3.15
N GLN A 120 -23.61 -14.09 -2.41
CA GLN A 120 -24.90 -14.52 -1.88
C GLN A 120 -24.91 -14.62 -0.35
N SER A 121 -24.03 -13.86 0.30
CA SER A 121 -23.85 -13.88 1.76
C SER A 121 -23.60 -12.49 2.29
N LEU A 122 -24.23 -12.18 3.43
CA LEU A 122 -23.97 -10.98 4.22
C LEU A 122 -22.51 -10.93 4.69
N GLU A 123 -21.93 -12.07 5.06
CA GLU A 123 -20.55 -12.15 5.55
C GLU A 123 -19.56 -11.60 4.51
N TYR A 124 -19.78 -11.93 3.24
CA TYR A 124 -18.92 -11.42 2.16
C TYR A 124 -19.12 -9.93 1.87
N ASP A 125 -20.28 -9.34 2.21
CA ASP A 125 -20.50 -7.89 2.15
C ASP A 125 -19.78 -7.17 3.30
N ILE A 126 -19.77 -7.77 4.50
CA ILE A 126 -18.96 -7.32 5.63
C ILE A 126 -17.46 -7.40 5.28
N PHE A 127 -17.02 -8.47 4.60
CA PHE A 127 -15.63 -8.63 4.15
C PHE A 127 -15.25 -7.55 3.14
N PHE A 128 -16.13 -7.26 2.18
CA PHE A 128 -15.96 -6.15 1.26
C PHE A 128 -15.80 -4.82 2.01
N ALA A 129 -16.67 -4.52 2.97
CA ALA A 129 -16.62 -3.26 3.73
C ALA A 129 -15.33 -3.14 4.55
N LEU A 130 -14.92 -4.20 5.25
CA LEU A 130 -13.68 -4.24 6.04
C LEU A 130 -12.42 -4.15 5.18
N SER A 131 -12.35 -4.88 4.06
CA SER A 131 -11.22 -4.76 3.12
C SER A 131 -11.11 -3.33 2.57
N THR A 132 -12.24 -2.73 2.19
CA THR A 132 -12.30 -1.35 1.70
C THR A 132 -11.84 -0.35 2.76
N LEU A 133 -12.22 -0.57 4.02
CA LEU A 133 -11.76 0.25 5.15
C LEU A 133 -10.24 0.16 5.35
N GLY A 134 -9.67 -1.05 5.29
CA GLY A 134 -8.23 -1.26 5.34
C GLY A 134 -7.48 -0.53 4.21
N TYR A 135 -7.98 -0.62 2.97
CA TYR A 135 -7.42 0.10 1.83
C TYR A 135 -7.50 1.63 2.01
N ALA A 136 -8.63 2.14 2.50
CA ALA A 136 -8.81 3.57 2.74
C ALA A 136 -7.83 4.09 3.80
N TYR A 137 -7.56 3.32 4.86
CA TYR A 137 -6.53 3.66 5.84
C TYR A 137 -5.11 3.68 5.23
N THR A 138 -4.74 2.69 4.43
CA THR A 138 -3.43 2.69 3.74
C THR A 138 -3.28 3.88 2.79
N LEU A 139 -4.33 4.21 2.04
CA LEU A 139 -4.35 5.40 1.18
C LEU A 139 -4.26 6.70 1.99
N ARG A 140 -4.82 6.74 3.20
CA ARG A 140 -4.73 7.91 4.09
C ARG A 140 -3.31 8.07 4.65
N ALA A 141 -2.66 6.96 4.99
CA ALA A 141 -1.25 6.96 5.36
C ALA A 141 -0.39 7.50 4.21
N ARG A 142 -0.63 7.01 2.99
CA ARG A 142 0.04 7.47 1.78
C ARG A 142 -0.16 8.97 1.53
N ALA A 143 -1.39 9.47 1.62
CA ALA A 143 -1.68 10.89 1.47
C ALA A 143 -0.97 11.76 2.51
N SER A 144 -0.83 11.26 3.75
CA SER A 144 -0.13 11.95 4.83
C SER A 144 1.38 12.03 4.58
N LEU A 145 1.97 11.04 3.90
CA LEU A 145 3.40 10.99 3.58
C LEU A 145 3.76 11.75 2.30
N HIS A 146 2.80 12.01 1.42
CA HIS A 146 3.04 12.64 0.11
C HIS A 146 3.87 13.94 0.19
N PRO A 147 3.61 14.87 1.14
CA PRO A 147 4.41 16.09 1.26
C PRO A 147 5.90 15.88 1.53
N LEU A 148 6.30 14.73 2.08
CA LEU A 148 7.71 14.41 2.38
C LEU A 148 8.55 14.13 1.15
N TYR A 149 7.90 13.84 0.02
CA TYR A 149 8.56 13.41 -1.21
C TYR A 149 8.54 14.47 -2.30
N VAL A 150 7.72 15.51 -2.17
CA VAL A 150 7.65 16.64 -3.09
C VAL A 150 8.93 17.47 -2.97
N THR A 151 9.65 17.65 -4.06
CA THR A 151 10.95 18.35 -4.08
C THR A 151 10.87 19.75 -4.68
N SER A 152 9.76 20.12 -5.34
CA SER A 152 9.61 21.46 -5.95
C SER A 152 9.31 22.59 -4.95
N GLY A 153 9.00 22.25 -3.69
CA GLY A 153 8.53 23.20 -2.67
C GLY A 153 9.59 23.63 -1.66
N ALA A 154 9.18 24.49 -0.72
CA ALA A 154 9.99 24.80 0.45
C ALA A 154 10.20 23.52 1.31
N PRO A 155 11.37 23.37 1.97
CA PRO A 155 11.61 22.24 2.86
C PRO A 155 10.52 22.12 3.95
N ILE A 156 10.05 20.90 4.19
CA ILE A 156 9.07 20.64 5.24
C ILE A 156 9.71 20.83 6.62
N SER A 157 8.97 21.42 7.57
CA SER A 157 9.46 21.59 8.93
C SER A 157 9.65 20.22 9.63
N PRO A 158 10.60 20.08 10.59
CA PRO A 158 10.77 18.84 11.36
C PRO A 158 9.50 18.41 12.11
N GLN A 159 8.70 19.39 12.57
CA GLN A 159 7.44 19.15 13.28
C GLN A 159 6.37 18.58 12.35
N ASP A 160 6.22 19.15 11.16
CA ASP A 160 5.27 18.66 10.16
C ASP A 160 5.68 17.28 9.64
N ARG A 161 6.99 17.04 9.47
CA ARG A 161 7.52 15.71 9.16
C ARG A 161 7.13 14.68 10.21
N THR A 162 7.36 14.99 11.48
CA THR A 162 7.02 14.09 12.59
C THR A 162 5.53 13.81 12.64
N THR A 163 4.71 14.83 12.40
CA THR A 163 3.24 14.73 12.37
C THR A 163 2.77 13.85 11.21
N ALA A 164 3.30 14.06 10.00
CA ALA A 164 3.00 13.27 8.81
C ALA A 164 3.32 11.79 9.02
N ILE A 165 4.52 11.49 9.53
CA ILE A 165 4.97 10.11 9.78
C ILE A 165 4.12 9.45 10.87
N THR A 166 3.89 10.13 11.99
CA THR A 166 3.09 9.59 13.11
C THR A 166 1.64 9.31 12.67
N THR A 167 1.06 10.22 11.89
CA THR A 167 -0.29 10.05 11.34
C THR A 167 -0.35 8.86 10.37
N ALA A 168 0.64 8.73 9.50
CA ALA A 168 0.72 7.62 8.57
C ALA A 168 0.91 6.26 9.28
N THR A 169 1.78 6.21 10.29
CA THR A 169 1.96 5.01 11.13
C THR A 169 0.65 4.61 11.80
N LYS A 170 -0.10 5.56 12.38
CA LYS A 170 -1.41 5.27 12.98
C LYS A 170 -2.34 4.59 11.97
N HIS A 171 -2.50 5.19 10.79
CA HIS A 171 -3.40 4.65 9.77
C HIS A 171 -2.97 3.27 9.25
N LEU A 172 -1.67 3.00 9.10
CA LEU A 172 -1.19 1.67 8.71
C LEU A 172 -1.45 0.63 9.81
N LEU A 173 -1.32 0.99 11.08
CA LEU A 173 -1.67 0.10 12.19
C LEU A 173 -3.19 -0.15 12.27
N ASP A 174 -4.01 0.87 11.98
CA ASP A 174 -5.46 0.71 11.85
C ASP A 174 -5.80 -0.24 10.68
N ALA A 175 -5.14 -0.10 9.52
CA ALA A 175 -5.30 -1.00 8.38
C ALA A 175 -4.91 -2.45 8.73
N ALA A 176 -3.75 -2.64 9.38
CA ALA A 176 -3.27 -3.94 9.82
C ALA A 176 -4.24 -4.60 10.82
N SER A 177 -4.82 -3.80 11.71
CA SER A 177 -5.82 -4.24 12.69
C SER A 177 -7.10 -4.73 12.02
N VAL A 178 -7.66 -3.95 11.10
CA VAL A 178 -8.87 -4.29 10.33
C VAL A 178 -8.66 -5.56 9.50
N HIS A 179 -7.58 -5.62 8.73
CA HIS A 179 -7.27 -6.81 7.93
C HIS A 179 -7.00 -8.05 8.80
N GLY A 180 -6.36 -7.88 9.96
CA GLY A 180 -6.16 -8.96 10.92
C GLY A 180 -7.47 -9.49 11.51
N TYR A 181 -8.43 -8.61 11.80
CA TYR A 181 -9.77 -9.01 12.23
C TYR A 181 -10.52 -9.75 11.12
N LEU A 182 -10.50 -9.22 9.91
CA LEU A 182 -11.09 -9.85 8.74
C LEU A 182 -10.52 -11.25 8.47
N ALA A 183 -9.19 -11.41 8.56
CA ALA A 183 -8.53 -12.70 8.39
C ALA A 183 -8.99 -13.74 9.42
N ARG A 184 -9.22 -13.33 10.68
CA ARG A 184 -9.76 -14.22 11.72
C ARG A 184 -11.20 -14.61 11.46
N ARG A 185 -12.05 -13.69 10.97
CA ARG A 185 -13.42 -14.05 10.57
C ARG A 185 -13.41 -15.05 9.41
N ALA A 186 -12.58 -14.81 8.40
CA ALA A 186 -12.46 -15.69 7.23
C ALA A 186 -11.95 -17.09 7.58
N GLU A 187 -11.16 -17.24 8.65
CA GLU A 187 -10.65 -18.53 9.14
C GLU A 187 -11.76 -19.46 9.64
N VAL A 188 -12.86 -18.90 10.15
CA VAL A 188 -13.99 -19.67 10.66
C VAL A 188 -14.90 -20.17 9.52
N LEU A 189 -14.76 -19.62 8.31
CA LEU A 189 -15.58 -20.00 7.18
C LEU A 189 -15.07 -21.28 6.52
N SER A 190 -15.99 -22.23 6.29
CA SER A 190 -15.72 -23.46 5.53
C SER A 190 -15.86 -23.29 4.02
N THR A 191 -16.43 -22.16 3.56
CA THR A 191 -16.70 -21.92 2.14
C THR A 191 -15.53 -21.24 1.45
N ALA A 192 -15.29 -21.59 0.18
CA ALA A 192 -14.28 -20.94 -0.62
C ALA A 192 -14.65 -19.47 -0.91
N SER A 193 -13.66 -18.59 -0.83
CA SER A 193 -13.84 -17.17 -1.14
C SER A 193 -14.26 -16.95 -2.60
N PRO A 194 -15.24 -16.06 -2.87
CA PRO A 194 -15.71 -15.79 -4.23
C PRO A 194 -14.68 -15.04 -5.10
N CYS A 195 -13.68 -14.40 -4.49
CA CYS A 195 -12.58 -13.75 -5.22
C CYS A 195 -11.31 -13.63 -4.35
N ALA A 196 -10.19 -13.29 -4.99
CA ALA A 196 -8.90 -13.13 -4.34
C ALA A 196 -8.90 -11.99 -3.30
N ASP A 197 -9.60 -10.88 -3.55
CA ASP A 197 -9.64 -9.68 -2.71
C ASP A 197 -10.05 -9.94 -1.24
N ILE A 198 -10.92 -10.92 -1.01
CA ILE A 198 -11.45 -11.26 0.32
C ILE A 198 -11.06 -12.67 0.78
N ALA A 199 -10.16 -13.33 0.05
CA ALA A 199 -9.63 -14.62 0.48
C ALA A 199 -8.82 -14.46 1.77
N GLN A 200 -8.95 -15.42 2.70
CA GLN A 200 -8.29 -15.40 4.02
C GLN A 200 -6.77 -15.12 3.91
N SER A 201 -6.08 -15.82 3.00
CA SER A 201 -4.65 -15.64 2.77
C SER A 201 -4.31 -14.23 2.27
N THR A 202 -5.12 -13.68 1.36
CA THR A 202 -4.95 -12.32 0.85
C THR A 202 -5.10 -11.28 1.95
N VAL A 203 -6.19 -11.33 2.73
CA VAL A 203 -6.43 -10.33 3.78
C VAL A 203 -5.39 -10.45 4.91
N ARG A 204 -4.93 -11.66 5.21
CA ARG A 204 -3.78 -11.89 6.11
C ARG A 204 -2.49 -11.28 5.55
N ALA A 205 -2.27 -11.39 4.23
CA ALA A 205 -1.14 -10.75 3.57
C ALA A 205 -1.22 -9.23 3.65
N MET A 206 -2.41 -8.64 3.48
CA MET A 206 -2.61 -7.19 3.60
C MET A 206 -2.33 -6.68 5.02
N ALA A 207 -2.71 -7.45 6.05
CA ALA A 207 -2.35 -7.12 7.44
C ALA A 207 -0.83 -7.10 7.64
N SER A 208 -0.12 -8.11 7.13
CA SER A 208 1.33 -8.22 7.22
C SER A 208 2.05 -7.12 6.41
N LEU A 209 1.52 -6.77 5.22
CA LEU A 209 2.03 -5.66 4.41
C LEU A 209 1.91 -4.31 5.13
N ALA A 210 0.74 -4.01 5.69
CA ALA A 210 0.52 -2.76 6.42
C ALA A 210 1.45 -2.65 7.64
N LEU A 211 1.71 -3.78 8.33
CA LEU A 211 2.69 -3.84 9.42
C LEU A 211 4.13 -3.62 8.93
N ALA A 212 4.51 -4.19 7.78
CA ALA A 212 5.81 -3.99 7.16
C ALA A 212 6.04 -2.50 6.83
N GLU A 213 5.05 -1.86 6.20
CA GLU A 213 5.08 -0.43 5.87
C GLU A 213 5.18 0.43 7.14
N ALA A 214 4.38 0.13 8.18
CA ALA A 214 4.43 0.85 9.46
C ALA A 214 5.79 0.71 10.16
N THR A 215 6.43 -0.45 10.03
CA THR A 215 7.75 -0.73 10.62
C THR A 215 8.84 0.11 9.96
N LEU A 216 8.82 0.26 8.62
CA LEU A 216 9.74 1.16 7.93
C LEU A 216 9.54 2.64 8.29
N LEU A 217 8.31 3.06 8.61
CA LEU A 217 8.08 4.45 9.03
C LEU A 217 8.77 4.79 10.36
N ALA A 218 8.96 3.81 11.25
CA ALA A 218 9.73 4.01 12.46
C ALA A 218 11.20 4.32 12.18
N VAL A 219 11.74 3.79 11.06
CA VAL A 219 13.09 4.09 10.59
C VAL A 219 13.11 5.45 9.86
N LEU A 220 12.16 5.68 8.95
CA LEU A 220 12.09 6.92 8.16
C LEU A 220 12.01 8.18 9.05
N LYS A 221 11.39 8.07 10.23
CA LYS A 221 11.29 9.16 11.21
C LYS A 221 12.65 9.80 11.51
N ASP A 222 13.65 8.96 11.77
CA ASP A 222 14.97 9.36 12.27
C ASP A 222 16.07 9.13 11.21
N ASP A 223 15.71 8.78 9.97
CA ASP A 223 16.63 8.54 8.86
C ASP A 223 16.89 9.83 8.06
N PRO A 224 18.09 10.43 8.16
CA PRO A 224 18.39 11.70 7.50
C PRO A 224 18.74 11.53 6.02
N TYR A 225 19.20 10.36 5.58
CA TYR A 225 19.83 10.20 4.27
C TYR A 225 18.87 10.41 3.08
N PRO A 226 17.61 9.96 3.13
CA PRO A 226 16.64 10.29 2.09
C PRO A 226 16.43 11.80 1.90
N ALA A 227 16.41 12.56 2.99
CA ALA A 227 16.27 14.01 2.92
C ALA A 227 17.50 14.65 2.27
N VAL A 228 18.70 14.19 2.60
CA VAL A 228 19.95 14.68 1.98
C VAL A 228 19.95 14.46 0.46
N VAL A 229 19.55 13.27 -0.02
CA VAL A 229 19.40 13.00 -1.47
C VAL A 229 18.31 13.85 -2.12
N ALA A 230 17.24 14.15 -1.39
CA ALA A 230 16.16 15.00 -1.90
C ALA A 230 16.59 16.47 -2.00
N GLN A 231 17.32 16.98 -1.01
CA GLN A 231 17.85 18.36 -0.99
C GLN A 231 18.84 18.62 -2.12
N ASP A 232 19.74 17.67 -2.42
CA ASP A 232 20.70 17.77 -3.53
C ASP A 232 20.02 17.97 -4.90
N ARG A 233 18.73 17.62 -5.01
CA ARG A 233 17.91 17.74 -6.23
C ARG A 233 16.90 18.89 -6.18
N ASN A 234 16.84 19.63 -5.07
CA ASN A 234 15.92 20.74 -4.93
C ASN A 234 16.61 22.04 -5.37
N ASP A 235 16.28 22.52 -6.57
CA ASP A 235 16.82 23.78 -7.12
C ASP A 235 16.52 25.01 -6.24
N ASN A 236 15.53 24.92 -5.35
CA ASN A 236 15.17 26.00 -4.43
C ASN A 236 15.91 25.93 -3.08
N ASP A 237 16.61 24.83 -2.79
CA ASP A 237 17.38 24.70 -1.55
C ASP A 237 18.76 25.39 -1.70
N ARG A 238 18.95 26.47 -0.94
CA ARG A 238 20.18 27.26 -0.91
C ARG A 238 20.96 27.09 0.40
N GLU A 239 20.55 26.17 1.28
CA GLU A 239 21.18 25.99 2.59
C GLU A 239 22.65 25.57 2.48
N TRP A 240 22.95 24.71 1.50
CA TRP A 240 24.30 24.25 1.20
C TRP A 240 25.27 25.40 0.85
N MET A 241 24.77 26.55 0.39
CA MET A 241 25.60 27.70 0.00
C MET A 241 26.28 28.39 1.20
N TYR A 242 25.73 28.24 2.40
CA TYR A 242 26.24 28.89 3.61
C TYR A 242 26.51 27.92 4.78
N LYS A 243 26.04 26.68 4.71
CA LYS A 243 26.37 25.63 5.68
C LYS A 243 26.46 24.25 5.01
N ALA A 244 27.53 23.49 5.31
CA ALA A 244 27.61 22.11 4.88
C ALA A 244 26.48 21.27 5.56
N PRO A 245 25.79 20.37 4.83
CA PRO A 245 24.77 19.51 5.42
C PRO A 245 25.34 18.67 6.56
N GLU A 246 24.80 18.84 7.77
CA GLU A 246 25.18 18.05 8.94
C GLU A 246 24.24 16.85 9.05
N ILE A 247 24.78 15.64 8.91
CA ILE A 247 24.00 14.41 9.00
C ILE A 247 24.02 13.93 10.46
N PRO A 248 22.88 13.93 11.18
CA PRO A 248 22.83 13.45 12.56
C PRO A 248 23.27 11.99 12.67
N LYS A 249 23.93 11.65 13.78
CA LYS A 249 24.23 10.24 14.09
C LYS A 249 22.93 9.48 14.35
N VAL A 250 22.81 8.31 13.74
CA VAL A 250 21.64 7.44 13.85
C VAL A 250 21.95 6.20 14.68
N ARG A 251 20.90 5.56 15.19
CA ARG A 251 20.97 4.23 15.84
C ARG A 251 21.06 3.16 14.76
N ALA A 252 22.16 3.16 13.99
CA ALA A 252 22.32 2.43 12.75
C ALA A 252 21.99 0.94 12.90
N HIS A 253 22.60 0.25 13.87
CA HIS A 253 22.31 -1.17 14.11
C HIS A 253 20.83 -1.46 14.43
N LEU A 254 20.17 -0.61 15.23
CA LEU A 254 18.74 -0.77 15.52
C LEU A 254 17.90 -0.61 14.25
N PHE A 255 18.18 0.41 13.45
CA PHE A 255 17.45 0.66 12.19
C PHE A 255 17.65 -0.48 11.19
N ALA A 256 18.86 -1.05 11.12
CA ALA A 256 19.11 -2.23 10.30
C ALA A 256 18.18 -3.39 10.69
N ARG A 257 18.04 -3.67 12.00
CA ARG A 257 17.15 -4.73 12.49
C ARG A 257 15.66 -4.42 12.29
N LEU A 258 15.23 -3.16 12.38
CA LEU A 258 13.86 -2.76 12.04
C LEU A 258 13.57 -2.97 10.55
N CYS A 259 14.52 -2.61 9.68
CA CYS A 259 14.42 -2.85 8.23
C CYS A 259 14.34 -4.35 7.89
N LEU A 260 15.07 -5.20 8.60
CA LEU A 260 14.94 -6.66 8.45
C LEU A 260 13.58 -7.17 8.92
N ALA A 261 13.04 -6.68 10.04
CA ALA A 261 11.68 -7.05 10.46
C ALA A 261 10.62 -6.65 9.42
N ALA A 262 10.74 -5.45 8.83
CA ALA A 262 9.88 -5.04 7.73
C ALA A 262 10.02 -5.96 6.49
N ALA A 263 11.23 -6.41 6.18
CA ALA A 263 11.46 -7.37 5.11
C ALA A 263 10.81 -8.75 5.41
N ASP A 264 10.87 -9.21 6.66
CA ASP A 264 10.28 -10.48 7.09
C ASP A 264 8.75 -10.44 6.99
N HIS A 265 8.11 -9.35 7.43
CA HIS A 265 6.67 -9.14 7.23
C HIS A 265 6.30 -9.10 5.74
N ALA A 266 7.06 -8.38 4.92
CA ALA A 266 6.83 -8.37 3.47
C ALA A 266 7.02 -9.75 2.80
N ALA A 267 7.96 -10.56 3.32
CA ALA A 267 8.16 -11.94 2.89
C ALA A 267 6.97 -12.82 3.28
N GLN A 268 6.44 -12.68 4.50
CA GLN A 268 5.23 -13.36 4.96
C GLN A 268 4.01 -12.98 4.10
N ALA A 269 3.83 -11.69 3.81
CA ALA A 269 2.77 -11.22 2.91
C ALA A 269 2.91 -11.86 1.52
N SER A 270 4.13 -11.87 0.98
CA SER A 270 4.42 -12.49 -0.32
C SER A 270 4.10 -13.99 -0.35
N SER A 271 4.47 -14.75 0.70
CA SER A 271 4.18 -16.18 0.77
C SER A 271 2.69 -16.47 0.87
N LEU A 272 1.94 -15.65 1.63
CA LEU A 272 0.49 -15.78 1.73
C LEU A 272 -0.20 -15.53 0.39
N CYS A 273 0.30 -14.58 -0.40
CA CYS A 273 -0.20 -14.32 -1.75
C CYS A 273 0.09 -15.45 -2.76
N GLN A 274 1.08 -16.34 -2.51
CA GLN A 274 1.39 -17.45 -3.41
C GLN A 274 0.24 -18.46 -3.51
N ALA A 275 -0.53 -18.65 -2.43
CA ALA A 275 -1.68 -19.55 -2.41
C ALA A 275 -2.75 -19.17 -3.46
N VAL A 276 -2.81 -17.88 -3.83
CA VAL A 276 -3.81 -17.32 -4.74
C VAL A 276 -3.20 -17.06 -6.14
N ARG A 277 -1.89 -17.29 -6.31
CA ARG A 277 -1.16 -17.00 -7.55
C ARG A 277 -1.50 -17.94 -8.71
N GLY A 278 -1.94 -19.17 -8.40
CA GLY A 278 -2.33 -20.16 -9.41
C GLY A 278 -3.76 -20.00 -9.95
N GLY A 279 -4.53 -19.04 -9.42
CA GLY A 279 -5.89 -18.76 -9.88
C GLY A 279 -5.95 -18.14 -11.28
N LYS A 280 -7.15 -18.08 -11.86
CA LYS A 280 -7.44 -17.35 -13.10
C LYS A 280 -8.46 -16.24 -12.82
N GLY A 281 -8.35 -15.10 -13.51
CA GLY A 281 -9.29 -13.99 -13.40
C GLY A 281 -9.44 -13.48 -11.97
N SER A 282 -10.67 -13.40 -11.46
CA SER A 282 -11.00 -12.90 -10.12
C SER A 282 -10.35 -13.69 -8.97
N SER A 283 -9.89 -14.91 -9.23
CA SER A 283 -9.20 -15.75 -8.24
C SER A 283 -7.67 -15.60 -8.27
N LYS A 284 -7.10 -14.77 -9.15
CA LYS A 284 -5.67 -14.43 -9.19
C LYS A 284 -5.49 -13.03 -8.62
N LEU A 285 -4.37 -12.77 -7.93
CA LEU A 285 -3.98 -11.40 -7.56
C LEU A 285 -3.31 -10.68 -8.74
N ASN A 286 -3.46 -9.35 -8.78
CA ASN A 286 -2.83 -8.52 -9.79
C ASN A 286 -1.30 -8.52 -9.65
N ASP A 287 -0.60 -8.42 -10.78
CA ASP A 287 0.85 -8.54 -10.81
C ASP A 287 1.56 -7.30 -10.21
N ASP A 288 0.88 -6.15 -10.17
CA ASP A 288 1.42 -4.91 -9.61
C ASP A 288 1.59 -4.99 -8.09
N LEU A 289 0.64 -5.57 -7.36
CA LEU A 289 0.75 -5.81 -5.93
C LEU A 289 1.85 -6.83 -5.62
N LEU A 290 1.91 -7.93 -6.40
CA LEU A 290 2.93 -8.96 -6.23
C LEU A 290 4.34 -8.40 -6.48
N ARG A 291 4.49 -7.54 -7.51
CA ARG A 291 5.75 -6.84 -7.79
C ARG A 291 6.10 -5.90 -6.65
N TYR A 292 5.15 -5.09 -6.18
CA TYR A 292 5.35 -4.18 -5.07
C TYR A 292 5.83 -4.91 -3.81
N LEU A 293 5.20 -6.02 -3.43
CA LEU A 293 5.62 -6.83 -2.28
C LEU A 293 7.06 -7.32 -2.39
N GLY A 294 7.45 -7.81 -3.58
CA GLY A 294 8.81 -8.24 -3.86
C GLY A 294 9.82 -7.09 -3.79
N ASP A 295 9.50 -5.95 -4.39
CA ASP A 295 10.34 -4.75 -4.38
C ASP A 295 10.44 -4.14 -2.98
N PHE A 296 9.36 -4.15 -2.21
CA PHE A 296 9.33 -3.66 -0.82
C PHE A 296 10.23 -4.51 0.07
N ARG A 297 10.16 -5.84 -0.06
CA ARG A 297 11.04 -6.76 0.67
C ARG A 297 12.52 -6.49 0.34
N LYS A 298 12.86 -6.39 -0.94
CA LYS A 298 14.24 -6.10 -1.41
C LYS A 298 14.72 -4.74 -0.92
N THR A 299 13.88 -3.72 -1.02
CA THR A 299 14.20 -2.36 -0.56
C THR A 299 14.43 -2.31 0.95
N SER A 300 13.62 -3.05 1.72
CA SER A 300 13.80 -3.18 3.17
C SER A 300 15.14 -3.86 3.52
N ARG A 301 15.52 -4.94 2.81
CA ARG A 301 16.83 -5.59 2.99
C ARG A 301 17.99 -4.69 2.58
N ALA A 302 17.85 -3.92 1.50
CA ALA A 302 18.85 -2.96 1.07
C ALA A 302 19.05 -1.84 2.11
N LYS A 303 17.96 -1.29 2.66
CA LYS A 303 18.01 -0.34 3.78
C LYS A 303 18.73 -0.92 4.99
N ALA A 304 18.49 -2.19 5.32
CA ALA A 304 19.21 -2.86 6.40
C ALA A 304 20.72 -2.94 6.13
N CYS A 305 21.11 -3.34 4.92
CA CYS A 305 22.51 -3.36 4.50
C CYS A 305 23.14 -1.97 4.60
N ARG A 306 22.46 -0.92 4.12
CA ARG A 306 22.91 0.47 4.24
C ARG A 306 23.18 0.84 5.71
N PHE A 307 22.27 0.50 6.62
CA PHE A 307 22.46 0.81 8.04
C PHE A 307 23.56 -0.02 8.71
N PHE A 308 23.78 -1.28 8.33
CA PHE A 308 24.98 -2.01 8.76
C PHE A 308 26.26 -1.37 8.22
N GLY A 309 26.22 -0.83 7.00
CA GLY A 309 27.32 -0.07 6.43
C GLY A 309 27.63 1.20 7.23
N ILE A 310 26.60 1.95 7.62
CA ILE A 310 26.73 3.14 8.48
C ILE A 310 27.31 2.75 9.85
N ASP A 311 26.83 1.67 10.47
CA ASP A 311 27.34 1.17 11.75
C ASP A 311 28.83 0.79 11.68
N ALA A 312 29.23 0.13 10.59
CA ALA A 312 30.62 -0.22 10.32
C ALA A 312 31.51 1.02 10.10
N GLU A 313 31.01 2.02 9.36
CA GLU A 313 31.76 3.27 9.14
C GLU A 313 31.94 4.08 10.42
N LEU A 314 30.90 4.17 11.26
CA LEU A 314 30.99 4.79 12.58
C LEU A 314 32.02 4.10 13.49
N SER A 315 32.32 2.83 13.22
CA SER A 315 33.34 2.02 13.90
C SER A 315 34.72 2.08 13.22
N GLY A 316 34.90 2.93 12.20
CA GLY A 316 36.15 3.08 11.46
C GLY A 316 36.43 1.97 10.44
N GLN A 317 35.46 1.09 10.15
CA GLN A 317 35.60 -0.04 9.24
C GLN A 317 35.05 0.28 7.84
N THR A 318 35.64 1.25 7.16
CA THR A 318 35.20 1.72 5.83
C THR A 318 35.16 0.61 4.77
N GLY A 319 36.06 -0.39 4.83
CA GLY A 319 36.02 -1.54 3.93
C GLY A 319 34.76 -2.38 4.10
N ASN A 320 34.37 -2.66 5.35
CA ASN A 320 33.12 -3.35 5.68
C ASN A 320 31.90 -2.51 5.31
N ALA A 321 31.97 -1.19 5.51
CA ALA A 321 30.91 -0.27 5.13
C ALA A 321 30.60 -0.33 3.63
N LEU A 322 31.64 -0.28 2.79
CA LEU A 322 31.51 -0.44 1.33
C LEU A 322 30.98 -1.82 0.94
N GLY A 323 31.42 -2.88 1.62
CA GLY A 323 30.90 -4.23 1.40
C GLY A 323 29.40 -4.31 1.61
N TRP A 324 28.90 -3.73 2.70
CA TRP A 324 27.47 -3.68 3.00
C TRP A 324 26.66 -2.85 1.98
N LEU A 325 27.19 -1.73 1.50
CA LEU A 325 26.54 -0.96 0.43
C LEU A 325 26.40 -1.79 -0.86
N ARG A 326 27.43 -2.56 -1.23
CA ARG A 326 27.38 -3.48 -2.37
C ARG A 326 26.37 -4.62 -2.16
N CYS A 327 26.25 -5.15 -0.95
CA CYS A 327 25.16 -6.08 -0.60
C CYS A 327 23.79 -5.43 -0.84
N GLY A 328 23.62 -4.18 -0.42
CA GLY A 328 22.38 -3.42 -0.62
C GLY A 328 22.04 -3.24 -2.10
N LEU A 329 23.00 -2.87 -2.94
CA LEU A 329 22.80 -2.78 -4.39
C LEU A 329 22.43 -4.14 -5.01
N GLN A 330 23.09 -5.22 -4.60
CA GLN A 330 22.76 -6.57 -5.06
C GLN A 330 21.33 -6.98 -4.68
N GLU A 331 20.87 -6.68 -3.46
CA GLU A 331 19.49 -6.93 -3.03
C GLU A 331 18.47 -6.17 -3.89
N LEU A 332 18.82 -4.94 -4.31
CA LEU A 332 18.01 -4.16 -5.26
C LEU A 332 18.11 -4.68 -6.71
N GLY A 333 18.98 -5.66 -6.99
CA GLY A 333 19.25 -6.17 -8.33
C GLY A 333 20.02 -5.17 -9.20
N ILE A 334 20.87 -4.36 -8.59
CA ILE A 334 21.77 -3.41 -9.26
C ILE A 334 23.17 -4.00 -9.19
N GLU A 335 23.71 -4.32 -10.36
CA GLU A 335 25.07 -4.85 -10.44
C GLU A 335 26.10 -3.73 -10.17
N PRO A 336 27.19 -4.04 -9.43
CA PRO A 336 28.28 -3.10 -9.22
C PRO A 336 28.87 -2.70 -10.57
N LYS A 337 29.13 -1.40 -10.75
CA LYS A 337 29.76 -0.88 -11.97
C LYS A 337 31.20 -1.39 -12.05
N GLU A 338 31.45 -2.44 -12.84
CA GLU A 338 32.77 -2.60 -13.44
C GLU A 338 32.96 -1.47 -14.45
N GLU A 339 34.09 -0.77 -14.41
CA GLU A 339 34.47 0.31 -15.33
C GLU A 339 34.72 -0.18 -16.77
N LYS A 340 33.78 -0.93 -17.35
CA LYS A 340 33.79 -1.21 -18.78
C LYS A 340 33.20 -0.02 -19.51
N LYS A 341 34.00 0.59 -20.39
CA LYS A 341 33.67 1.66 -21.34
C LYS A 341 32.57 1.24 -22.35
N GLY A 342 31.37 0.93 -21.84
CA GLY A 342 30.19 0.55 -22.61
C GLY A 342 29.10 1.61 -22.52
N LEU A 343 28.43 1.87 -23.65
CA LEU A 343 27.56 3.02 -23.93
C LEU A 343 26.51 3.39 -22.86
N SER A 344 26.33 4.71 -22.75
CA SER A 344 25.52 5.53 -21.82
C SER A 344 23.99 5.29 -21.78
N LEU A 345 23.48 4.17 -22.29
CA LEU A 345 22.04 3.90 -22.37
C LEU A 345 21.41 3.52 -21.02
N SER A 346 22.16 2.84 -20.14
CA SER A 346 21.64 2.47 -18.80
C SER A 346 21.48 3.68 -17.89
N ARG A 347 22.41 4.64 -17.96
CA ARG A 347 22.33 5.94 -17.25
C ARG A 347 21.14 6.75 -17.76
N MET A 348 20.97 6.84 -19.08
CA MET A 348 19.84 7.56 -19.66
C MET A 348 18.48 6.92 -19.33
N LYS A 349 18.38 5.58 -19.29
CA LYS A 349 17.16 4.87 -18.86
C LYS A 349 16.86 5.10 -17.38
N LYS A 350 17.89 5.11 -16.53
CA LYS A 350 17.79 5.42 -15.11
C LYS A 350 17.30 6.85 -14.90
N ASP A 351 17.98 7.84 -15.50
CA ASP A 351 17.61 9.26 -15.43
C ASP A 351 16.19 9.51 -15.92
N TRP A 352 15.76 8.79 -16.97
CA TRP A 352 14.39 8.88 -17.48
C TRP A 352 13.36 8.28 -16.52
N SER A 353 13.65 7.12 -15.93
CA SER A 353 12.80 6.49 -14.92
C SER A 353 12.68 7.36 -13.67
N GLU A 354 13.77 7.97 -13.26
CA GLU A 354 13.85 8.90 -12.14
C GLU A 354 13.01 10.15 -12.38
N LYS A 355 13.19 10.83 -13.53
CA LYS A 355 12.37 11.99 -13.92
C LYS A 355 10.88 11.64 -13.99
N ARG A 356 10.55 10.43 -14.46
CA ARG A 356 9.16 9.97 -14.51
C ARG A 356 8.59 9.78 -13.11
N GLU A 357 9.38 9.24 -12.19
CA GLU A 357 8.95 9.04 -10.81
C GLU A 357 8.81 10.36 -10.06
N ASP A 358 9.78 11.27 -10.20
CA ASP A 358 9.70 12.61 -9.62
C ASP A 358 8.44 13.34 -10.14
N LYS A 359 8.16 13.26 -11.44
CA LYS A 359 6.91 13.83 -12.03
C LYS A 359 5.62 13.19 -11.47
N LYS A 360 5.63 11.90 -11.13
CA LYS A 360 4.48 11.23 -10.50
C LYS A 360 4.31 11.68 -9.06
N ILE A 361 5.41 11.84 -8.32
CA ILE A 361 5.41 12.37 -6.96
C ILE A 361 4.84 13.78 -6.97
N GLU A 362 5.33 14.67 -7.83
CA GLU A 362 4.83 16.06 -7.95
C GLU A 362 3.32 16.12 -8.26
N ARG A 363 2.82 15.18 -9.09
CA ARG A 363 1.39 15.09 -9.41
C ARG A 363 0.55 14.39 -8.35
N GLY A 364 1.18 13.72 -7.39
CA GLY A 364 0.50 12.86 -6.41
C GLY A 364 -0.13 11.60 -7.01
N THR A 365 0.27 11.21 -8.23
CA THR A 365 -0.37 10.10 -8.98
C THR A 365 0.56 8.93 -9.20
N ASN A 366 0.23 7.74 -8.71
CA ASN A 366 0.95 6.48 -8.99
C ASN A 366 2.42 6.46 -8.55
N TRP A 367 2.79 7.28 -7.56
CA TRP A 367 4.15 7.34 -6.99
C TRP A 367 4.47 6.15 -6.07
N GLY A 368 5.73 5.83 -5.82
CA GLY A 368 6.12 4.73 -4.93
C GLY A 368 5.69 3.34 -5.41
N SER A 369 5.41 3.18 -6.71
CA SER A 369 5.12 1.88 -7.34
C SER A 369 6.30 0.92 -7.29
N ASP A 370 7.51 1.44 -7.06
CA ASP A 370 8.78 0.72 -6.92
C ASP A 370 9.13 0.42 -5.44
N ALA A 371 8.19 0.67 -4.53
CA ALA A 371 8.37 0.51 -3.09
C ALA A 371 9.55 1.31 -2.47
N GLY A 372 10.02 2.37 -3.14
CA GLY A 372 11.15 3.19 -2.67
C GLY A 372 12.52 2.70 -3.14
N LYS A 373 12.56 1.74 -4.07
CA LYS A 373 13.80 1.20 -4.65
C LYS A 373 14.70 2.30 -5.23
N LEU A 374 14.14 3.27 -5.98
CA LEU A 374 14.91 4.35 -6.60
C LEU A 374 15.52 5.29 -5.56
N GLU A 375 14.73 5.68 -4.54
CA GLU A 375 15.22 6.49 -3.42
C GLU A 375 16.38 5.79 -2.72
N GLU A 376 16.22 4.51 -2.37
CA GLU A 376 17.25 3.78 -1.65
C GLU A 376 18.52 3.59 -2.48
N THR A 377 18.37 3.34 -3.78
CA THR A 377 19.51 3.27 -4.71
C THR A 377 20.35 4.53 -4.67
N ARG A 378 19.70 5.70 -4.73
CA ARG A 378 20.39 7.00 -4.72
C ARG A 378 21.16 7.21 -3.42
N VAL A 379 20.56 6.84 -2.28
CA VAL A 379 21.24 6.94 -0.98
C VAL A 379 22.49 6.04 -0.95
N ILE A 380 22.35 4.79 -1.36
CA ILE A 380 23.47 3.83 -1.36
C ILE A 380 24.60 4.30 -2.28
N GLU A 381 24.29 4.76 -3.50
CA GLU A 381 25.30 5.26 -4.44
C GLU A 381 26.01 6.54 -3.94
N MET A 382 25.28 7.44 -3.29
CA MET A 382 25.86 8.64 -2.68
C MET A 382 26.86 8.26 -1.58
N LEU A 383 26.49 7.32 -0.70
CA LEU A 383 27.37 6.80 0.35
C LEU A 383 28.56 6.02 -0.23
N GLU A 384 28.33 5.19 -1.24
CA GLU A 384 29.38 4.39 -1.88
C GLU A 384 30.41 5.30 -2.53
N THR A 385 29.98 6.34 -3.25
CA THR A 385 30.86 7.33 -3.86
C THR A 385 31.69 8.06 -2.79
N LYS A 386 31.06 8.46 -1.68
CA LYS A 386 31.73 9.14 -0.58
C LYS A 386 32.78 8.24 0.08
N TRP A 387 32.40 7.03 0.48
CA TRP A 387 33.27 6.14 1.23
C TRP A 387 34.35 5.48 0.38
N THR A 388 34.13 5.31 -0.93
CA THR A 388 35.17 4.87 -1.86
C THR A 388 36.31 5.89 -1.90
N LYS A 389 35.98 7.18 -2.06
CA LYS A 389 36.99 8.25 -2.00
C LYS A 389 37.77 8.25 -0.69
N VAL A 390 37.08 8.06 0.44
CA VAL A 390 37.72 7.99 1.76
C VAL A 390 38.67 6.78 1.86
N ASN A 391 38.24 5.61 1.40
CA ASN A 391 39.03 4.38 1.45
C ASN A 391 40.24 4.40 0.49
N ASP A 392 40.12 5.10 -0.63
CA ASP A 392 41.17 5.20 -1.65
C ASP A 392 42.14 6.37 -1.39
N THR A 393 41.84 7.24 -0.43
CA THR A 393 42.72 8.37 -0.09
C THR A 393 43.93 7.89 0.72
N VAL A 394 45.12 8.03 0.14
CA VAL A 394 46.40 7.86 0.83
C VAL A 394 46.59 9.04 1.79
N SER A 395 46.59 8.76 3.11
CA SER A 395 46.99 9.77 4.10
C SER A 395 48.51 9.84 4.13
N PHE A 396 49.09 10.96 3.72
CA PHE A 396 50.49 11.24 3.97
C PHE A 396 50.64 11.65 5.44
N PRO A 397 51.46 10.96 6.26
CA PRO A 397 51.73 11.43 7.60
C PRO A 397 52.41 12.80 7.50
N VAL A 398 51.75 13.83 8.02
CA VAL A 398 52.38 15.13 8.21
C VAL A 398 53.47 14.95 9.25
N ILE A 399 54.72 14.88 8.81
CA ILE A 399 55.89 14.91 9.68
C ILE A 399 55.99 16.33 10.23
N LEU A 400 55.33 16.57 11.37
CA LEU A 400 55.67 17.69 12.24
C LEU A 400 57.01 17.33 12.87
N TYR A 401 58.03 18.16 12.65
CA TYR A 401 59.43 18.09 13.13
C TYR A 401 60.46 17.36 12.23
N PRO A 402 61.60 18.00 11.92
CA PRO A 402 62.71 17.33 11.27
C PRO A 402 63.36 16.33 12.25
N VAL A 403 63.07 15.05 12.08
CA VAL A 403 63.80 13.95 12.74
C VAL A 403 65.02 13.60 11.87
N PRO A 404 66.24 13.56 12.43
CA PRO A 404 67.41 13.19 11.65
C PRO A 404 67.47 11.67 11.43
N TYR A 405 67.47 11.28 10.15
CA TYR A 405 67.95 10.02 9.55
C TYR A 405 67.38 8.67 10.03
N ASN A 406 66.91 7.89 9.03
CA ASN A 406 66.52 6.48 9.04
C ASN A 406 65.19 6.10 9.73
N ILE A 407 64.08 6.58 9.16
CA ILE A 407 62.82 5.85 9.22
C ILE A 407 62.32 5.70 7.78
N ALA A 408 62.22 4.47 7.31
CA ALA A 408 61.62 4.14 6.03
C ALA A 408 60.25 4.82 5.91
N ASN A 409 60.03 5.50 4.78
CA ASN A 409 58.76 6.13 4.41
C ASN A 409 57.59 5.16 4.60
N SER A 410 56.93 5.21 5.76
CA SER A 410 55.70 4.48 6.01
C SER A 410 54.55 5.33 5.48
N VAL A 411 54.34 5.27 4.16
CA VAL A 411 53.05 5.63 3.58
C VAL A 411 52.04 4.65 4.17
N GLN A 412 51.26 5.08 5.15
CA GLN A 412 50.19 4.26 5.71
C GLN A 412 49.01 4.35 4.74
N ILE A 413 48.96 3.40 3.81
CA ILE A 413 47.81 3.20 2.93
C ILE A 413 46.66 2.71 3.83
N LEU A 414 45.67 3.58 4.08
CA LEU A 414 44.48 3.28 4.88
C LEU A 414 43.41 2.47 4.11
N THR A 415 43.74 1.99 2.91
CA THR A 415 42.83 1.20 2.07
C THR A 415 42.49 -0.10 2.76
N GLN A 416 41.24 -0.19 3.22
CA GLN A 416 40.71 -1.40 3.84
C GLN A 416 40.18 -2.33 2.75
N THR A 417 40.43 -3.63 2.91
CA THR A 417 39.88 -4.65 2.02
C THR A 417 38.36 -4.71 2.15
N ILE A 418 37.68 -4.72 1.01
CA ILE A 418 36.22 -4.86 0.97
C ILE A 418 35.89 -6.36 1.05
N PRO A 419 35.13 -6.82 2.06
CA PRO A 419 34.81 -8.23 2.20
C PRO A 419 33.89 -8.72 1.07
N PRO A 420 33.92 -10.03 0.74
CA PRO A 420 32.98 -10.61 -0.21
C PRO A 420 31.53 -10.50 0.29
N ILE A 421 30.59 -10.26 -0.64
CA ILE A 421 29.16 -10.11 -0.31
C ILE A 421 28.60 -11.35 0.40
N ALA A 422 28.99 -12.55 -0.03
CA ALA A 422 28.52 -13.79 0.59
C ALA A 422 28.85 -13.88 2.09
N THR A 423 30.00 -13.36 2.49
CA THR A 423 30.45 -13.31 3.90
C THR A 423 29.60 -12.37 4.74
N LEU A 424 29.19 -11.23 4.17
CA LEU A 424 28.34 -10.27 4.87
C LEU A 424 26.90 -10.77 4.98
N LEU A 425 26.33 -11.29 3.89
CA LEU A 425 24.95 -11.79 3.89
C LEU A 425 24.73 -12.95 4.86
N SER A 426 25.74 -13.81 5.07
CA SER A 426 25.65 -14.89 6.06
C SER A 426 25.68 -14.39 7.51
N SER A 427 26.12 -13.16 7.75
CA SER A 427 26.17 -12.52 9.07
C SER A 427 24.91 -11.74 9.44
N LEU A 428 23.89 -11.70 8.58
CA LEU A 428 22.66 -10.95 8.83
C LEU A 428 21.93 -11.47 10.08
N PRO A 429 21.67 -10.61 11.08
CA PRO A 429 20.88 -11.00 12.24
C PRO A 429 19.40 -11.08 11.90
N SER A 430 18.57 -11.57 12.83
CA SER A 430 17.11 -11.49 12.69
C SER A 430 16.58 -10.07 12.90
N GLY A 431 15.43 -9.81 12.27
CA GLY A 431 14.67 -8.60 12.48
C GLY A 431 14.31 -8.34 13.95
N ARG A 432 13.96 -7.09 14.25
CA ARG A 432 13.40 -6.71 15.54
C ARG A 432 12.07 -6.01 15.32
N ASP A 433 10.99 -6.57 15.87
CA ASP A 433 9.68 -5.92 15.85
C ASP A 433 9.62 -4.72 16.79
N ILE A 434 8.84 -3.71 16.39
CA ILE A 434 8.59 -2.50 17.17
C ILE A 434 7.10 -2.27 17.46
N HIS A 435 6.23 -2.78 16.59
CA HIS A 435 4.80 -2.56 16.68
C HIS A 435 4.10 -3.80 17.23
N SER A 436 3.10 -3.58 18.07
CA SER A 436 2.09 -4.58 18.42
C SER A 436 0.75 -4.10 17.88
N ILE A 437 0.11 -4.93 17.05
CA ILE A 437 -1.18 -4.58 16.43
C ILE A 437 -2.27 -4.65 17.51
N LYS A 438 -2.89 -3.51 17.81
CA LYS A 438 -4.07 -3.48 18.67
C LYS A 438 -5.23 -4.22 17.98
N PRO A 439 -5.97 -5.10 18.67
CA PRO A 439 -7.16 -5.73 18.10
C PRO A 439 -8.15 -4.68 17.58
N TYR A 440 -8.79 -4.99 16.46
CA TYR A 440 -9.79 -4.10 15.88
C TYR A 440 -10.98 -4.00 16.84
N GLN A 441 -11.37 -2.76 17.13
CA GLN A 441 -12.58 -2.49 17.89
C GLN A 441 -13.76 -2.55 16.93
N VAL A 442 -14.54 -3.62 17.04
CA VAL A 442 -15.73 -3.83 16.23
C VAL A 442 -16.74 -2.75 16.56
N PRO A 443 -17.21 -1.97 15.58
CA PRO A 443 -18.14 -0.88 15.85
C PRO A 443 -19.53 -1.47 16.07
N GLU A 444 -20.16 -1.08 17.18
CA GLU A 444 -21.47 -1.57 17.59
C GLU A 444 -22.49 -0.43 17.58
N LEU A 445 -23.76 -0.77 17.35
CA LEU A 445 -24.83 0.21 17.42
C LEU A 445 -25.06 0.63 18.87
N PRO A 446 -25.17 1.93 19.16
CA PRO A 446 -25.57 2.40 20.48
C PRO A 446 -26.93 1.83 20.87
N LYS A 447 -27.11 1.52 22.15
CA LYS A 447 -28.38 0.97 22.68
C LYS A 447 -29.60 1.82 22.28
N GLN A 448 -29.50 3.14 22.39
CA GLN A 448 -30.57 4.06 22.00
C GLN A 448 -30.94 3.95 20.51
N THR A 449 -29.95 3.71 19.64
CA THR A 449 -30.18 3.51 18.21
C THR A 449 -30.89 2.18 17.98
N LEU A 450 -30.50 1.10 18.68
CA LEU A 450 -31.23 -0.18 18.64
C LEU A 450 -32.68 -0.02 19.11
N GLU A 451 -32.91 0.61 20.27
CA GLU A 451 -34.26 0.86 20.81
C GLU A 451 -35.14 1.63 19.82
N SER A 452 -34.59 2.64 19.14
CA SER A 452 -35.33 3.41 18.13
C SER A 452 -35.75 2.59 16.90
N MET A 453 -35.03 1.51 16.60
CA MET A 453 -35.31 0.66 15.43
C MET A 453 -36.42 -0.37 15.66
N ARG A 454 -37.00 -0.42 16.86
CA ARG A 454 -38.20 -1.22 17.16
C ARG A 454 -39.47 -0.64 16.53
N VAL A 455 -39.40 0.63 16.10
CA VAL A 455 -40.48 1.27 15.35
C VAL A 455 -40.52 0.72 13.92
N VAL A 456 -41.71 0.51 13.39
CA VAL A 456 -41.91 0.10 11.98
C VAL A 456 -41.50 1.26 11.07
N PRO A 457 -40.76 1.00 9.97
CA PRO A 457 -40.41 2.06 9.03
C PRO A 457 -41.62 2.77 8.44
N ASP A 458 -41.53 4.10 8.33
CA ASP A 458 -42.54 4.90 7.63
C ASP A 458 -42.47 4.75 6.10
N ARG A 459 -41.37 4.20 5.56
CA ARG A 459 -41.12 4.05 4.12
C ARG A 459 -40.68 2.63 3.77
N ALA A 460 -41.04 2.21 2.56
CA ALA A 460 -40.52 0.98 1.96
C ALA A 460 -39.03 1.12 1.59
N ASP A 461 -38.35 -0.02 1.43
CA ASP A 461 -36.93 -0.10 1.10
C ASP A 461 -36.71 -0.24 -0.41
N ASP A 462 -36.95 0.85 -1.14
CA ASP A 462 -36.90 0.90 -2.60
C ASP A 462 -35.47 1.02 -3.16
N TYR A 463 -34.43 0.80 -2.33
CA TYR A 463 -33.02 0.94 -2.74
C TYR A 463 -32.58 -0.08 -3.80
N GLY A 464 -33.32 -1.17 -3.99
CA GLY A 464 -32.99 -2.27 -4.91
C GLY A 464 -33.23 -1.97 -6.39
N GLU A 465 -34.08 -1.00 -6.73
CA GLU A 465 -34.53 -0.77 -8.11
C GLU A 465 -33.69 0.26 -8.88
N GLN A 466 -32.70 0.89 -8.25
CA GLN A 466 -31.85 1.87 -8.93
C GLN A 466 -30.84 1.19 -9.86
N PRO A 467 -30.91 1.40 -11.19
CA PRO A 467 -29.89 0.91 -12.09
C PRO A 467 -28.54 1.51 -11.71
N SER A 468 -27.51 0.68 -11.73
CA SER A 468 -26.16 1.16 -11.51
C SER A 468 -25.74 2.03 -12.69
N SER A 469 -25.62 3.34 -12.52
CA SER A 469 -25.18 4.31 -13.56
C SER A 469 -23.88 3.94 -14.31
N ASP A 470 -23.02 3.06 -13.79
CA ASP A 470 -21.87 2.54 -14.57
C ASP A 470 -22.30 1.63 -15.75
N ASP A 471 -23.54 1.14 -15.77
CA ASP A 471 -24.13 0.43 -16.90
C ASP A 471 -24.62 1.41 -17.98
N GLU A 472 -24.86 2.68 -17.64
CA GLU A 472 -25.21 3.74 -18.60
C GLU A 472 -24.04 4.07 -19.53
N GLU A 473 -22.80 3.98 -19.02
CA GLU A 473 -21.57 4.21 -19.80
C GLU A 473 -21.33 3.10 -20.85
N ARG A 474 -21.87 1.90 -20.63
CA ARG A 474 -21.86 0.80 -21.62
C ARG A 474 -22.98 0.92 -22.64
N THR A 475 -24.13 1.47 -22.28
CA THR A 475 -25.21 1.79 -23.23
C THR A 475 -24.94 3.05 -24.05
N ALA A 476 -23.98 3.88 -23.64
CA ALA A 476 -23.48 5.03 -24.40
C ALA A 476 -22.41 4.66 -25.46
N VAL A 477 -22.32 3.40 -25.88
CA VAL A 477 -21.66 3.07 -27.14
C VAL A 477 -22.56 3.56 -28.26
N GLY A 478 -22.27 4.78 -28.70
CA GLY A 478 -22.88 5.38 -29.87
C GLY A 478 -22.91 4.37 -31.01
N THR A 479 -24.07 4.27 -31.64
CA THR A 479 -24.26 3.68 -32.98
C THR A 479 -23.01 3.97 -33.82
N PRO A 480 -22.35 2.96 -34.42
CA PRO A 480 -21.20 3.22 -35.26
C PRO A 480 -21.63 4.21 -36.35
N GLY A 481 -21.09 5.42 -36.30
CA GLY A 481 -21.31 6.43 -37.33
C GLY A 481 -20.71 5.93 -38.62
N GLY A 482 -21.51 5.19 -39.40
CA GLY A 482 -21.17 4.77 -40.74
C GLY A 482 -20.91 6.00 -41.59
N ALA A 483 -19.75 6.05 -42.20
CA ALA A 483 -19.28 7.14 -43.04
C ALA A 483 -20.01 7.17 -44.40
N PHE A 484 -21.33 7.28 -44.45
CA PHE A 484 -22.12 7.66 -45.62
C PHE A 484 -23.55 8.03 -45.18
N PRO A 485 -24.04 9.25 -45.41
CA PRO A 485 -25.42 9.61 -45.06
C PRO A 485 -26.37 9.05 -46.15
N GLY A 486 -27.18 8.03 -45.82
CA GLY A 486 -28.30 7.66 -46.69
C GLY A 486 -28.88 6.24 -46.68
N THR A 487 -28.50 5.30 -45.80
CA THR A 487 -29.02 3.92 -45.87
C THR A 487 -29.38 3.32 -44.51
N SER A 488 -30.51 3.73 -43.92
CA SER A 488 -31.03 3.15 -42.67
C SER A 488 -32.33 2.33 -42.82
N GLU A 489 -32.88 2.14 -44.02
CA GLU A 489 -34.21 1.51 -44.16
C GLU A 489 -34.27 0.05 -44.62
N ASN A 490 -33.16 -0.63 -44.95
CA ASN A 490 -33.23 -1.96 -45.57
C ASN A 490 -32.53 -3.12 -44.83
N TYR A 491 -32.62 -3.19 -43.49
CA TYR A 491 -32.27 -4.43 -42.76
C TYR A 491 -33.25 -4.78 -41.63
N ARG A 492 -34.55 -4.65 -41.90
CA ARG A 492 -35.58 -5.38 -41.15
C ARG A 492 -36.40 -6.23 -42.11
N SER A 493 -36.01 -7.48 -42.27
CA SER A 493 -36.88 -8.55 -42.77
C SER A 493 -36.27 -9.90 -42.42
N GLU A 494 -37.00 -10.63 -41.58
CA GLU A 494 -37.14 -12.08 -41.48
C GLU A 494 -36.22 -12.96 -42.34
N SER A 495 -35.56 -13.93 -41.69
CA SER A 495 -35.65 -15.32 -42.20
C SER A 495 -35.32 -16.34 -41.11
N THR A 496 -36.38 -17.01 -40.67
CA THR A 496 -36.40 -18.35 -40.11
C THR A 496 -35.88 -19.34 -41.18
N ARG A 497 -34.83 -20.13 -40.89
CA ARG A 497 -34.74 -21.56 -41.27
C ARG A 497 -33.38 -22.21 -40.93
N SER A 498 -33.47 -23.22 -40.07
CA SER A 498 -32.86 -24.57 -40.17
C SER A 498 -32.19 -24.91 -41.50
N TYR A 499 -31.03 -25.60 -41.47
CA TYR A 499 -30.88 -26.96 -42.01
C TYR A 499 -29.52 -27.60 -41.61
N TYR A 500 -29.64 -28.89 -41.22
CA TYR A 500 -28.66 -29.97 -41.01
C TYR A 500 -27.55 -29.82 -39.95
#